data_AF-A0A3A4RWB0-F1
#
_entry.id   AF-A0A3A4RWB0-F1
#
_cell.length_a   1.000
_cell.length_b   1.000
_cell.length_c   1.000
_cell.angle_alpha   90.00
_cell.angle_beta   90.00
_cell.angle_gamma   90.00
#
_symmetry.space_group_name_H-M   'P 1'
#
loop_
_entity.id
_entity.type
_entity.pdbx_description
1 polymer ?
#
loop_
_entity_poly.entity_id
_entity_poly.type
_entity_poly.pdbx_seq_one_letter_code
_entity_poly.pdbx_strand_id
1 'polypeptide(L)' 'MTQAAMAELYQGTKQNISLHLKKIFEDKELDADRVVKQYLTTATDGKQYRTKFYNLEVILSVGYRVRSRRGTQFR' A
#
# COMPACT_ATOMS: atom_id res chain seq x y z
N MET A 1 3.18 6.16 1.44
CA MET A 1 4.04 4.94 1.35
C MET A 1 3.77 4.20 0.04
N THR A 2 4.75 3.50 -0.56
CA THR A 2 4.54 2.67 -1.78
C THR A 2 4.11 1.25 -1.42
N GLN A 3 3.53 0.48 -2.36
CA GLN A 3 3.18 -0.93 -2.10
C GLN A 3 4.38 -1.79 -1.70
N ALA A 4 5.56 -1.54 -2.30
CA ALA A 4 6.79 -2.25 -1.97
C ALA A 4 7.21 -1.99 -0.52
N ALA A 5 7.18 -0.72 -0.09
CA ALA A 5 7.46 -0.37 1.30
C ALA A 5 6.44 -0.97 2.28
N MET A 6 5.15 -1.11 1.91
CA MET A 6 4.20 -1.82 2.78
C MET A 6 4.47 -3.32 2.86
N ALA A 7 4.91 -3.93 1.76
CA ALA A 7 5.28 -5.34 1.76
C ALA A 7 6.47 -5.60 2.70
N GLU A 8 7.47 -4.74 2.67
CA GLU A 8 8.59 -4.77 3.63
C GLU A 8 8.12 -4.51 5.07
N LEU A 9 7.28 -3.48 5.28
CA LEU A 9 6.74 -3.15 6.59
C LEU A 9 6.01 -4.35 7.21
N TYR A 10 5.10 -4.98 6.47
CA TYR A 10 4.28 -6.09 6.96
C TYR A 10 4.90 -7.47 6.73
N GLN A 11 6.17 -7.56 6.30
CA GLN A 11 6.84 -8.84 6.02
C GLN A 11 6.01 -9.74 5.10
N GLY A 12 5.43 -9.15 4.05
CA GLY A 12 4.58 -9.82 3.07
C GLY A 12 5.08 -9.60 1.65
N THR A 13 4.29 -10.02 0.67
CA THR A 13 4.59 -9.81 -0.75
C THR A 13 3.81 -8.61 -1.30
N LYS A 14 4.37 -7.94 -2.32
CA LYS A 14 3.68 -6.85 -3.03
C LYS A 14 2.33 -7.30 -3.61
N GLN A 15 2.25 -8.56 -4.05
CA GLN A 15 1.03 -9.20 -4.54
C GLN A 15 -0.04 -9.26 -3.44
N ASN A 16 0.32 -9.65 -2.21
CA ASN A 16 -0.61 -9.71 -1.09
C ASN A 16 -1.13 -8.31 -0.71
N ILE A 17 -0.25 -7.30 -0.68
CA ILE A 17 -0.66 -5.90 -0.47
C ILE A 17 -1.63 -5.45 -1.58
N SER A 18 -1.33 -5.78 -2.83
CA SER A 18 -2.18 -5.42 -3.97
C SER A 18 -3.57 -6.05 -3.89
N LEU A 19 -3.65 -7.31 -3.43
CA LEU A 19 -4.93 -8.01 -3.21
C LEU A 19 -5.78 -7.27 -2.17
N HIS A 20 -5.21 -6.91 -1.02
CA HIS A 20 -5.95 -6.20 0.02
C HIS A 20 -6.37 -4.79 -0.41
N LEU A 21 -5.51 -4.06 -1.11
CA LEU A 21 -5.85 -2.75 -1.68
C LEU A 21 -7.03 -2.86 -2.65
N LYS A 22 -7.02 -3.86 -3.53
CA LYS A 22 -8.11 -4.08 -4.48
C LYS A 22 -9.44 -4.28 -3.74
N LYS A 23 -9.47 -5.15 -2.73
CA LYS A 23 -10.68 -5.38 -1.91
C LYS A 23 -11.17 -4.12 -1.20
N ILE A 24 -10.28 -3.37 -0.56
CA ILE A 24 -10.61 -2.11 0.13
C ILE A 24 -11.34 -1.13 -0.80
N PHE A 25 -10.90 -1.01 -2.05
CA PHE A 25 -11.51 -0.10 -3.02
C PHE A 25 -12.76 -0.69 -3.67
N GLU A 26 -12.82 -2.00 -3.93
CA GLU A 26 -14.02 -2.69 -4.42
C GLU A 26 -15.17 -2.63 -3.40
N ASP A 27 -14.85 -2.82 -2.13
CA ASP A 27 -15.78 -2.74 -1.00
C ASP A 27 -16.13 -1.28 -0.63
N LYS A 28 -15.55 -0.30 -1.35
CA LYS A 28 -15.74 1.15 -1.14
C LYS A 28 -15.46 1.61 0.29
N GLU A 29 -14.59 0.92 1.01
CA GLU A 29 -14.22 1.28 2.38
C GLU A 29 -13.37 2.55 2.42
N LEU A 30 -12.54 2.77 1.38
CA LEU A 30 -11.77 3.98 1.19
C LEU A 30 -11.96 4.50 -0.23
N ASP A 31 -11.96 5.82 -0.37
CA ASP A 31 -11.96 6.48 -1.66
C ASP A 31 -10.53 6.64 -2.18
N ALA A 32 -10.21 5.93 -3.27
CA ALA A 32 -8.90 5.93 -3.89
C ALA A 32 -8.39 7.34 -4.22
N ASP A 33 -9.27 8.27 -4.62
CA ASP A 33 -8.87 9.63 -5.01
C ASP A 33 -8.44 10.47 -3.81
N ARG A 34 -8.90 10.13 -2.60
CA ARG A 34 -8.54 10.82 -1.35
C ARG A 34 -7.28 10.25 -0.72
N VAL A 35 -7.05 8.95 -0.89
CA VAL A 35 -6.01 8.21 -0.15
C VAL A 35 -4.79 7.83 -0.99
N VAL A 36 -4.87 7.96 -2.32
CA VAL A 36 -3.78 7.64 -3.26
C VAL A 36 -3.32 8.90 -3.99
N LYS A 37 -2.01 9.13 -3.99
CA LYS A 37 -1.36 10.17 -4.81
C LYS A 37 -0.33 9.54 -5.74
N GLN A 38 -0.24 10.06 -6.97
CA GLN A 38 0.80 9.65 -7.92
C GLN A 38 1.93 10.68 -7.90
N TYR A 39 3.15 10.22 -7.67
CA TYR A 39 4.34 11.05 -7.75
C TYR A 39 5.23 10.58 -8.89
N LEU A 40 5.91 11.51 -9.54
CA LEU A 40 7.03 11.20 -10.44
C LEU A 40 8.23 10.87 -9.57
N THR A 41 8.81 9.70 -9.80
CA THR A 41 10.01 9.25 -9.10
C THR A 41 11.05 8.89 -10.15
N THR A 42 12.20 9.56 -10.08
CA THR A 42 13.37 9.21 -10.88
C THR A 42 13.99 7.96 -10.28
N ALA A 43 14.01 6.87 -11.04
CA ALA A 43 14.72 5.67 -10.62
C ALA A 43 16.22 5.81 -10.94
N THR A 44 17.00 4.88 -10.42
CA THR A 44 18.46 4.83 -10.56
C THR A 44 18.94 4.69 -12.01
N ASP A 45 18.06 4.29 -12.92
CA ASP A 45 18.29 4.20 -14.38
C ASP A 45 18.07 5.55 -15.11
N GLY A 46 17.80 6.63 -14.38
CA GLY A 46 17.52 7.96 -14.94
C GLY A 46 16.12 8.11 -15.54
N LYS A 47 15.27 7.07 -15.50
CA LYS A 47 13.90 7.11 -16.03
C LYS A 47 12.93 7.57 -14.95
N GLN A 48 11.94 8.36 -15.37
CA GLN A 48 10.85 8.77 -14.48
C GLN A 48 9.71 7.76 -14.54
N TYR A 49 9.36 7.22 -13.38
CA TYR A 49 8.21 6.33 -13.22
C TYR A 49 7.14 7.01 -12.36
N ARG A 50 5.87 6.82 -12.75
CA ARG A 50 4.74 7.21 -11.91
C ARG A 50 4.55 6.17 -10.82
N THR A 51 4.78 6.55 -9.57
CA THR A 51 4.63 5.67 -8.42
C THR A 51 3.44 6.11 -7.57
N LYS A 52 2.59 5.14 -7.20
CA LYS A 52 1.46 5.38 -6.28
C LYS A 52 1.94 5.39 -4.84
N PHE A 53 1.55 6.43 -4.12
CA PHE A 53 1.75 6.59 -2.69
C PHE A 53 0.40 6.58 -1.98
N TYR A 54 0.34 5.78 -0.92
CA TYR A 54 -0.84 5.57 -0.10
C TYR A 54 -0.68 6.29 1.25
N ASN A 55 -1.75 6.89 1.75
CA ASN A 55 -1.79 7.60 3.03
C ASN A 55 -1.83 6.63 4.22
N LEU A 56 -1.87 7.17 5.44
CA LEU A 56 -1.89 6.38 6.67
C LEU A 56 -3.11 5.47 6.79
N GLU A 57 -4.29 5.92 6.37
CA GLU A 57 -5.54 5.15 6.47
C GLU A 57 -5.46 3.84 5.68
N VAL A 58 -4.91 3.90 4.45
CA VAL A 58 -4.68 2.71 3.64
C VAL A 58 -3.68 1.76 4.30
N ILE A 59 -2.60 2.32 4.85
CA ILE A 59 -1.54 1.53 5.48
C ILE A 59 -2.14 0.74 6.64
N LEU A 60 -2.85 1.40 7.54
CA LEU A 60 -3.52 0.77 8.69
C LEU A 60 -4.53 -0.27 8.22
N SER A 61 -5.39 0.09 7.26
CA SER A 61 -6.41 -0.79 6.68
C SER A 61 -5.81 -2.09 6.12
N VAL A 62 -4.68 -2.00 5.42
CA VAL A 62 -3.95 -3.18 4.95
C VAL A 62 -3.35 -3.95 6.14
N GLY A 63 -2.76 -3.26 7.12
CA GLY A 63 -2.19 -3.87 8.32
C GLY A 63 -3.16 -4.75 9.09
N TYR A 64 -4.40 -4.32 9.29
CA TYR A 64 -5.45 -5.11 9.95
C TYR A 64 -5.74 -6.46 9.23
N ARG A 65 -5.62 -6.47 7.89
CA ARG A 65 -5.94 -7.60 7.02
C ARG A 65 -4.77 -8.56 6.81
N VAL A 66 -3.52 -8.05 6.84
CA VAL A 66 -2.33 -8.88 6.63
C VAL A 66 -2.07 -9.75 7.86
N ARG A 67 -2.01 -11.06 7.64
CA ARG A 67 -1.64 -12.04 8.68
C ARG A 67 -0.11 -12.15 8.79
N SER A 68 0.52 -11.17 9.43
CA SER A 68 1.94 -11.24 9.79
C SER A 68 2.16 -10.82 11.23
N ARG A 69 3.29 -11.23 11.84
CA ARG A 69 3.63 -10.84 13.22
C ARG A 69 3.60 -9.32 13.40
N ARG A 70 4.08 -8.58 12.40
CA ARG A 70 3.99 -7.11 12.37
C ARG A 70 2.56 -6.64 12.16
N GLY A 71 1.80 -7.19 11.22
CA GLY A 71 0.38 -6.84 11.00
C GLY A 71 -0.47 -6.97 12.27
N THR A 72 -0.25 -8.02 13.07
CA THR A 72 -0.92 -8.22 14.36
C THR A 72 -0.63 -7.12 15.38
N GLN A 73 0.52 -6.43 15.32
CA GLN A 73 0.84 -5.32 16.22
C GLN A 73 0.07 -4.03 15.90
N PHE A 74 -0.58 -3.96 14.74
CA PHE A 74 -1.43 -2.83 14.34
C PHE A 74 -2.92 -3.09 14.62
N ARG A 75 -3.25 -4.16 15.35
CA ARG A 75 -4.61 -4.51 15.75
C ARG A 75 -4.98 -4.00 17.13
#